data_AF-A0A6B9VKF0-F1
#
_entry.id   AF-A0A6B9VKF0-F1
#
_cell.length_a   1.000
_cell.length_b   1.000
_cell.length_c   1.000
_cell.angle_alpha   90.00
_cell.angle_beta   90.00
_cell.angle_gamma   90.00
#
_symmetry.space_group_name_H-M   'P 1'
#
loop_
_entity.id
_entity.type
_entity.pdbx_description
1 polymer ?
#
loop_
_entity_poly.entity_id
_entity_poly.type
_entity_poly.pdbx_seq_one_letter_code
_entity_poly.pdbx_strand_id
1 'polypeptide(L)' 'YLTPDTKFLSAATKVEYIPEIDAINQEAQRLKADGIDVIIALGHSGLTQDREIARSCPDIDLVIGGHSHTFLYTGEKPD' A
#
# COMPACT_ATOMS: atom_id res chain seq x y z
N TYR A 1 2.58 2.14 -3.26
CA TYR A 1 1.36 2.97 -3.30
C TYR A 1 1.49 4.14 -2.33
N LEU A 2 0.69 5.20 -2.49
CA LEU A 2 0.75 6.42 -1.67
C LEU A 2 -0.66 6.98 -1.49
N THR A 3 -0.95 7.56 -0.32
CA THR A 3 -2.26 8.15 -0.06
C THR A 3 -2.59 9.31 -1.02
N PRO A 4 -3.79 9.30 -1.64
CA PRO A 4 -4.29 10.40 -2.46
C PRO A 4 -4.35 11.74 -1.72
N ASP A 5 -4.45 11.71 -0.39
CA ASP A 5 -4.50 12.90 0.45
C ASP A 5 -3.22 13.75 0.36
N THR A 6 -2.11 13.15 -0.10
CA THR A 6 -0.86 13.85 -0.39
C THR A 6 -1.08 15.03 -1.35
N LYS A 7 -2.07 14.95 -2.23
CA LYS A 7 -2.47 16.03 -3.15
C LYS A 7 -2.86 17.32 -2.42
N PHE A 8 -3.44 17.21 -1.22
CA PHE A 8 -3.86 18.37 -0.42
C PHE A 8 -2.74 18.92 0.46
N LEU A 9 -1.79 18.07 0.85
CA LEU A 9 -0.68 18.42 1.75
C LEU A 9 0.54 18.98 1.01
N SER A 10 0.72 18.63 -0.26
CA SER A 10 1.80 19.11 -1.12
C SER A 10 1.26 20.05 -2.19
N ALA A 11 1.31 21.36 -1.92
CA ALA A 11 0.91 22.37 -2.89
C ALA A 11 1.86 22.37 -4.12
N ALA A 12 1.26 22.39 -5.32
CA ALA A 12 1.92 22.61 -6.62
C ALA A 12 2.74 21.44 -7.23
N THR A 13 2.16 20.25 -7.35
CA THR A 13 2.68 19.21 -8.25
C THR A 13 1.71 18.93 -9.40
N LYS A 14 2.22 18.79 -10.63
CA LYS A 14 1.45 18.31 -11.81
C LYS A 14 1.26 16.78 -11.78
N VAL A 15 1.11 16.21 -10.58
CA VAL A 15 1.01 14.77 -10.35
C VAL A 15 -0.43 14.45 -9.98
N GLU A 16 -0.97 13.43 -10.63
CA GLU A 16 -2.25 12.84 -10.25
C GLU A 16 -2.01 11.73 -9.25
N TYR A 17 -2.80 11.74 -8.17
CA TYR A 17 -2.81 10.68 -7.18
C TYR A 17 -4.12 9.92 -7.36
N ILE A 18 -4.03 8.68 -7.82
CA ILE A 18 -5.16 7.79 -8.07
C ILE A 18 -5.40 6.88 -6.86
N PRO A 19 -6.61 6.29 -6.72
CA PRO A 19 -6.92 5.38 -5.62
C PRO A 19 -5.96 4.20 -5.54
N GLU A 20 -5.50 3.86 -4.33
CA GLU A 20 -4.43 2.88 -4.14
C GLU A 20 -4.83 1.48 -4.62
N ILE A 21 -6.03 1.04 -4.28
CA ILE A 21 -6.50 -0.32 -4.60
C ILE A 21 -6.60 -0.52 -6.13
N ASP A 22 -7.12 0.48 -6.84
CA ASP A 22 -7.25 0.42 -8.30
C ASP A 22 -5.87 0.32 -8.97
N ALA A 23 -4.94 1.18 -8.54
CA ALA A 23 -3.58 1.19 -9.05
C ALA A 23 -2.81 -0.10 -8.74
N ILE A 24 -2.94 -0.62 -7.51
CA ILE A 24 -2.28 -1.85 -7.08
C ILE A 24 -2.82 -3.04 -7.85
N ASN A 25 -4.15 -3.17 -7.98
CA ASN A 25 -4.75 -4.28 -8.71
C ASN A 25 -4.35 -4.30 -10.19
N GLN A 26 -4.31 -3.13 -10.84
CA GLN A 26 -3.86 -3.02 -12.22
C GLN A 26 -2.41 -3.53 -12.38
N GLU A 27 -1.50 -3.11 -11.52
CA GLU A 27 -0.08 -3.49 -11.63
C GLU A 27 0.16 -4.93 -11.16
N ALA A 28 -0.53 -5.39 -10.11
CA ALA A 28 -0.43 -6.76 -9.63
C ALA A 28 -0.88 -7.76 -10.69
N GLN A 29 -1.99 -7.49 -11.38
CA GLN A 29 -2.45 -8.32 -12.51
C GLN A 29 -1.42 -8.37 -13.64
N ARG A 30 -0.77 -7.24 -13.95
CA ARG A 30 0.29 -7.17 -14.95
C ARG A 30 1.49 -8.05 -14.56
N LEU A 31 1.97 -7.92 -13.31
CA LEU A 31 3.07 -8.72 -12.79
C LEU A 31 2.72 -10.21 -12.73
N LYS A 32 1.48 -10.57 -12.37
CA LYS A 32 1.02 -11.96 -12.40
C LYS A 32 1.00 -12.54 -13.80
N ALA A 33 0.60 -11.74 -14.80
CA ALA A 33 0.63 -12.14 -16.21
C ALA A 33 2.06 -12.32 -16.74
N ASP A 34 3.02 -11.54 -16.23
CA ASP A 34 4.45 -11.68 -16.52
C ASP A 34 5.09 -12.92 -15.83
N GLY A 35 4.31 -13.68 -15.06
CA GLY A 35 4.78 -14.91 -14.40
C GLY A 35 5.51 -14.67 -13.08
N ILE A 36 5.34 -13.51 -12.46
CA ILE A 36 5.92 -13.23 -11.13
C ILE A 36 5.17 -14.03 -10.06
N ASP A 37 5.93 -14.72 -9.22
CA ASP A 37 5.39 -15.61 -8.18
C ASP A 37 5.11 -14.91 -6.85
N VAL A 38 5.83 -13.82 -6.54
CA VAL A 38 5.72 -13.09 -5.27
C VAL A 38 5.64 -11.60 -5.53
N ILE A 39 4.57 -10.95 -5.06
CA ILE A 39 4.29 -9.53 -5.24
C ILE A 39 4.14 -8.83 -3.89
N ILE A 40 4.99 -7.84 -3.64
CA ILE A 40 5.01 -7.06 -2.39
C ILE A 40 4.50 -5.65 -2.66
N ALA A 41 3.42 -5.26 -1.99
CA ALA A 41 2.92 -3.89 -2.00
C ALA A 41 3.65 -3.06 -0.93
N LEU A 42 4.59 -2.21 -1.36
CA LEU A 42 5.26 -1.23 -0.50
C LEU A 42 4.57 0.14 -0.63
N GLY A 43 4.19 0.75 0.49
CA GLY A 43 3.50 2.04 0.45
C GLY A 43 3.45 2.85 1.73
N HIS A 44 2.70 3.96 1.65
CA HIS A 44 2.64 4.98 2.69
C HIS A 44 1.23 5.60 2.77
N SER A 45 0.23 4.79 3.12
CA SER A 45 -1.17 5.25 3.27
C SER A 45 -1.76 5.05 4.68
N GLY A 46 -1.04 4.39 5.58
CA GLY A 46 -1.47 4.19 6.96
C GLY A 46 -2.10 2.83 7.18
N LEU A 47 -1.98 2.30 8.41
CA LEU A 47 -2.30 0.90 8.71
C LEU A 47 -3.74 0.51 8.33
N THR A 48 -4.71 1.40 8.51
CA THR A 48 -6.11 1.13 8.10
C THR A 48 -6.21 0.85 6.60
N GLN A 49 -5.58 1.70 5.79
CA GLN A 49 -5.54 1.55 4.33
C GLN A 49 -4.69 0.35 3.93
N ASP A 50 -3.56 0.12 4.59
CA ASP A 50 -2.69 -1.04 4.34
C ASP A 50 -3.45 -2.37 4.56
N ARG A 51 -4.30 -2.45 5.60
CA ARG A 51 -5.16 -3.62 5.84
C ARG A 51 -6.27 -3.75 4.81
N GLU A 52 -6.76 -2.64 4.27
CA GLU A 52 -7.78 -2.67 3.23
C GLU A 52 -7.20 -3.14 1.89
N ILE A 53 -6.01 -2.64 1.53
CA ILE A 53 -5.23 -3.12 0.38
C ILE A 53 -5.01 -4.63 0.49
N ALA A 54 -4.59 -5.13 1.66
CA ALA A 54 -4.38 -6.57 1.88
C ALA A 54 -5.66 -7.42 1.69
N ARG A 55 -6.86 -6.85 1.89
CA ARG A 55 -8.14 -7.55 1.67
C ARG A 55 -8.62 -7.47 0.23
N SER A 56 -8.39 -6.33 -0.41
CA SER A 56 -9.00 -5.97 -1.69
C SER A 56 -8.07 -6.16 -2.88
N CYS A 57 -6.81 -6.54 -2.66
CA CYS A 57 -5.81 -6.86 -3.67
C CYS A 57 -5.37 -8.34 -3.58
N PRO A 58 -6.09 -9.28 -4.21
CA PRO A 58 -5.88 -10.72 -4.03
C PRO A 58 -4.55 -11.23 -4.60
N ASP A 59 -3.94 -10.50 -5.54
CA ASP A 59 -2.66 -10.85 -6.18
C ASP A 59 -1.43 -10.34 -5.39
N ILE A 60 -1.62 -9.72 -4.22
CA ILE A 60 -0.54 -9.24 -3.35
C ILE A 60 -0.28 -10.23 -2.22
N ASP A 61 0.97 -10.66 -2.06
CA ASP A 61 1.37 -11.61 -1.02
C ASP A 61 1.72 -10.92 0.31
N LEU A 62 2.29 -9.71 0.24
CA LEU A 62 2.76 -8.97 1.41
C LEU A 62 2.54 -7.47 1.25
N VAL A 63 2.04 -6.84 2.31
CA VAL A 63 1.91 -5.39 2.41
C VAL A 63 2.93 -4.85 3.42
N ILE A 64 3.75 -3.89 2.98
CA ILE A 64 4.68 -3.14 3.83
C ILE A 64 4.24 -1.68 3.81
N GLY A 65 3.63 -1.26 4.92
CA GLY A 65 3.00 0.05 5.07
C GLY A 65 3.87 1.13 5.71
N GLY A 66 3.24 2.28 5.96
CA GLY A 66 3.88 3.47 6.53
C GLY A 66 2.85 4.48 7.04
N HIS A 67 3.20 5.77 7.05
CA HIS A 67 2.34 6.93 7.38
C HIS A 67 1.83 7.04 8.82
N SER A 68 1.22 5.99 9.34
CA SER A 68 0.53 5.97 10.65
C SER A 68 1.44 5.86 11.86
N HIS A 69 2.77 5.68 11.66
CA HIS A 69 3.75 5.40 12.72
C HIS A 69 3.34 4.22 13.62
N THR A 70 2.63 3.23 13.05
CA THR A 70 2.12 2.11 13.84
C THR A 70 3.23 1.15 14.23
N PHE A 71 3.35 0.88 15.53
CA PHE A 71 4.21 -0.17 16.07
C PHE A 71 3.42 -1.49 16.14
N LEU A 72 3.90 -2.52 15.45
CA LEU A 72 3.37 -3.88 15.52
C LEU A 72 4.38 -4.77 16.23
N TYR A 73 3.92 -5.52 17.23
CA TYR A 73 4.74 -6.44 18.00
C TYR A 73 3.93 -7.66 18.38
N THR A 74 4.57 -8.83 18.42
CA THR A 74 3.97 -10.09 18.90
C THR A 74 4.80 -10.58 20.09
N GLY A 75 4.15 -10.80 21.23
CA GLY A 75 4.81 -11.23 22.47
C GLY A 75 4.68 -10.20 23.60
N GLU A 76 5.49 -10.35 24.65
CA GLU A 76 5.55 -9.38 25.74
C GLU A 76 6.16 -8.07 25.26
N LYS A 77 5.46 -6.96 25.53
CA LYS A 77 5.90 -5.64 25.09
C LYS A 77 7.29 -5.35 25.68
N PRO A 78 8.28 -4.92 24.86
CA PRO A 78 9.57 -4.49 25.38
C PRO A 78 9.41 -3.29 26.31
N ASP A 79 10.23 -3.25 27.37
CA ASP A 79 10.32 -2.12 28.33
C ASP A 79 10.62 -0.78 27.64
#